data_AF-A0A4R9ATX8-F1
#
_entry.id   AF-A0A4R9ATX8-F1
#
_cell.length_a   1.000
_cell.length_b   1.000
_cell.length_c   1.000
_cell.angle_alpha   90.00
_cell.angle_beta   90.00
_cell.angle_gamma   90.00
#
_symmetry.space_group_name_H-M   'P 1'
#
loop_
_entity.id
_entity.type
_entity.pdbx_description
1 polymer ?
#
loop_
_entity_poly.entity_id
_entity_poly.type
_entity_poly.pdbx_seq_one_letter_code
_entity_poly.pdbx_strand_id
1 'polypeptide(L)'
;MHDDDRALRDQLRAADPARALLPASPTWLDHRMEQIMTNQSSTTTTVTPEAPRGTFRRWMPMVGVAAGIAIAAAIVAPLVLRGPEPTVEALQPPMGEGLASGSCLALVPATVAAQEQAFAATVLPTQGDTVMLEVTERFAGDVADRVEVAQGDAMTADSSGVPFEVGQSYLVGAVAGTITGCGVTGADSAELRAVYDAAFPG
;
A
#
# COMPACT_ATOMS: atom_id res chain seq x y z
N MET A 1 11.59 -36.58 27.67
CA MET A 1 10.62 -36.40 26.57
C MET A 1 9.18 -36.15 27.04
N HIS A 2 8.66 -36.78 28.11
CA HIS A 2 7.28 -36.48 28.61
C HIS A 2 7.22 -35.37 29.68
N ASP A 3 8.37 -34.95 30.20
CA ASP A 3 8.47 -33.89 31.23
C ASP A 3 8.64 -32.51 30.58
N ASP A 4 9.39 -32.41 29.47
CA ASP A 4 9.59 -31.17 28.69
C ASP A 4 8.25 -30.63 28.16
N ASP A 5 7.42 -31.56 27.70
CA ASP A 5 6.07 -31.34 27.20
C ASP A 5 5.10 -30.78 28.26
N ARG A 6 5.29 -31.14 29.53
CA ARG A 6 4.49 -30.62 30.65
C ARG A 6 4.99 -29.24 31.06
N ALA A 7 6.29 -29.07 31.17
CA ALA A 7 6.91 -27.78 31.47
C ALA A 7 6.53 -26.71 30.42
N LEU A 8 6.55 -27.07 29.13
CA LEU A 8 6.13 -26.18 28.05
C LEU A 8 4.65 -25.80 28.15
N ARG A 9 3.76 -26.77 28.41
CA ARG A 9 2.32 -26.48 28.58
C ARG A 9 2.05 -25.59 29.78
N ASP A 10 2.79 -25.75 30.86
CA ASP A 10 2.67 -24.90 32.04
C ASP A 10 3.19 -23.48 31.77
N GLN A 11 4.26 -23.34 30.98
CA GLN A 11 4.79 -22.05 30.55
C GLN A 11 3.80 -21.31 29.63
N LEU A 12 3.20 -22.01 28.67
CA LEU A 12 2.17 -21.45 27.79
C LEU A 12 0.92 -21.01 28.57
N ARG A 13 0.46 -21.81 29.53
CA ARG A 13 -0.66 -21.45 30.42
C ARG A 13 -0.33 -20.30 31.38
N ALA A 14 0.93 -20.15 31.75
CA ALA A 14 1.37 -19.04 32.59
C ALA A 14 1.40 -17.70 31.81
N ALA A 15 1.67 -17.75 30.51
CA ALA A 15 1.67 -16.58 29.64
C ALA A 15 0.27 -16.17 29.13
N ASP A 16 -0.76 -17.00 29.36
CA ASP A 16 -2.12 -16.72 28.91
C ASP A 16 -2.79 -15.61 29.75
N PRO A 17 -3.02 -14.40 29.19
CA PRO A 17 -3.67 -13.30 29.91
C PRO A 17 -5.14 -13.59 30.24
N ALA A 18 -5.79 -14.55 29.56
CA ALA A 18 -7.17 -14.94 29.86
C ALA A 18 -7.30 -15.63 31.23
N ARG A 19 -6.19 -16.10 31.81
CA ARG A 19 -6.17 -16.72 33.15
C ARG A 19 -6.56 -15.76 34.27
N ALA A 20 -6.42 -14.45 34.06
CA ALA A 20 -6.83 -13.43 35.01
C ALA A 20 -8.30 -13.00 34.85
N LEU A 21 -8.99 -13.49 33.81
CA LEU A 21 -10.37 -13.12 33.53
C LEU A 21 -11.34 -14.02 34.29
N LEU A 22 -12.43 -13.41 34.77
CA LEU A 22 -13.56 -14.16 35.30
C LEU A 22 -14.24 -14.91 34.15
N PRO A 23 -14.71 -16.16 34.37
CA PRO A 23 -15.50 -16.88 33.39
C PRO A 23 -16.72 -16.04 32.97
N ALA A 24 -16.99 -15.98 31.67
CA ALA A 24 -18.20 -15.35 31.17
C ALA A 24 -19.44 -16.07 31.73
N SER A 25 -20.49 -15.32 32.07
CA SER A 25 -21.74 -15.96 32.51
C SER A 25 -22.37 -16.72 31.33
N PRO A 26 -22.97 -17.89 31.57
CA PRO A 26 -23.57 -18.69 30.50
C PRO A 26 -24.67 -17.92 29.76
N THR A 27 -25.44 -17.11 30.48
CA THR A 27 -26.48 -16.25 29.90
C THR A 27 -25.94 -15.16 28.97
N TRP A 28 -24.73 -14.66 29.24
CA TRP A 28 -24.07 -13.68 28.38
C TRP A 28 -23.57 -14.34 27.09
N LEU A 29 -23.06 -15.58 27.17
CA LEU A 29 -22.63 -16.36 26.02
C LEU A 29 -23.81 -16.67 25.09
N ASP A 30 -24.93 -17.13 25.64
CA ASP A 30 -26.14 -17.43 24.87
C ASP A 30 -26.65 -16.19 24.14
N HIS A 31 -26.78 -15.06 24.85
CA HIS A 31 -27.21 -13.80 24.26
C HIS A 31 -26.22 -13.30 23.19
N ARG A 32 -24.91 -13.52 23.36
CA ARG A 32 -23.92 -13.10 22.38
C ARG A 32 -23.94 -13.96 21.13
N MET A 33 -24.16 -15.27 21.27
CA MET A 33 -24.36 -16.16 20.14
C MET A 33 -25.63 -15.82 19.37
N GLU A 34 -26.73 -15.56 20.06
CA GLU A 34 -27.98 -15.11 19.44
C GLU A 34 -27.77 -13.80 18.66
N GLN A 35 -27.10 -12.80 19.25
CA GLN A 35 -26.76 -11.56 18.55
C GLN A 35 -25.93 -11.77 17.27
N ILE A 36 -24.95 -12.68 17.28
CA ILE A 36 -24.15 -12.98 16.08
C ILE A 36 -25.02 -13.62 15.00
N MET A 37 -25.94 -14.51 15.39
CA MET A 37 -26.86 -15.15 14.45
C MET A 37 -27.88 -14.16 13.88
N THR A 38 -28.34 -13.19 14.67
CA THR A 38 -29.35 -12.20 14.22
C THR A 38 -28.74 -11.01 13.47
N ASN A 39 -27.53 -10.54 13.83
CA ASN A 39 -26.90 -9.35 13.21
C ASN A 39 -26.25 -9.60 11.84
N GLN A 40 -26.31 -10.81 11.28
CA GLN A 40 -25.81 -11.07 9.92
C GLN A 40 -26.73 -10.55 8.81
N SER A 41 -27.86 -9.93 9.16
CA SER A 41 -28.75 -9.29 8.19
C SER A 41 -28.94 -7.82 8.55
N SER A 42 -28.33 -6.94 7.75
CA SER A 42 -28.64 -5.50 7.54
C SER A 42 -27.51 -4.53 7.88
N THR A 43 -26.52 -4.36 7.00
CA THR A 43 -25.96 -3.01 6.73
C THR A 43 -25.29 -2.95 5.35
N THR A 44 -26.07 -3.06 4.26
CA THR A 44 -25.69 -2.37 3.01
C THR A 44 -26.34 -1.00 3.06
N THR A 45 -25.73 -0.06 3.80
CA THR A 45 -26.07 1.35 3.64
C THR A 45 -25.32 1.84 2.42
N THR A 46 -26.00 1.80 1.27
CA THR A 46 -25.61 2.57 0.09
C THR A 46 -25.61 4.04 0.50
N VAL A 47 -24.42 4.58 0.79
CA VAL A 47 -24.25 6.02 0.97
C VAL A 47 -24.35 6.63 -0.42
N THR A 48 -25.56 7.00 -0.83
CA THR A 48 -25.76 7.97 -1.89
C THR A 48 -25.16 9.29 -1.39
N PRO A 49 -24.14 9.87 -2.04
CA PRO A 49 -23.69 11.21 -1.67
C PRO A 49 -24.81 12.20 -2.04
N GLU A 50 -25.55 12.64 -1.02
CA GLU A 50 -26.48 13.76 -1.15
C GLU A 50 -25.65 15.04 -1.33
N ALA A 51 -25.63 15.55 -2.56
CA ALA A 51 -25.02 16.83 -2.87
C ALA A 51 -25.67 17.94 -2.03
N PRO A 52 -24.90 18.74 -1.27
CA PRO A 52 -25.47 19.86 -0.54
C PRO A 52 -25.95 20.93 -1.53
N ARG A 53 -27.26 21.20 -1.52
CA ARG A 53 -27.90 22.31 -2.24
C ARG A 53 -27.54 23.63 -1.56
N GLY A 54 -26.36 24.16 -1.86
CA GLY A 54 -25.93 25.50 -1.48
C GLY A 54 -26.53 26.55 -2.43
N THR A 55 -27.51 27.31 -1.95
CA THR A 55 -28.07 28.46 -2.66
C THR A 55 -27.08 29.61 -2.66
N PHE A 56 -26.31 29.79 -3.74
CA PHE A 56 -25.53 31.00 -3.96
C PHE A 56 -26.14 31.88 -5.05
N ARG A 57 -26.40 33.10 -4.58
CA ARG A 57 -27.13 34.21 -5.16
C ARG A 57 -26.31 34.90 -6.26
N ARG A 58 -26.83 34.81 -7.49
CA ARG A 58 -26.89 35.85 -8.53
C ARG A 58 -25.69 36.80 -8.65
N TRP A 59 -24.84 36.58 -9.65
CA TRP A 59 -24.40 37.62 -10.57
C TRP A 59 -24.04 37.03 -11.95
N MET A 60 -24.60 37.62 -13.00
CA MET A 60 -24.33 37.33 -14.40
C MET A 60 -24.05 38.68 -15.07
N PRO A 61 -23.14 38.75 -16.06
CA PRO A 61 -23.61 38.95 -17.43
C PRO A 61 -22.86 38.05 -18.44
N MET A 62 -23.56 37.23 -19.24
CA MET A 62 -24.03 37.51 -20.61
C MET A 62 -22.91 37.66 -21.66
N VAL A 63 -22.58 36.56 -22.36
CA VAL A 63 -22.16 36.56 -23.78
C VAL A 63 -22.65 35.27 -24.47
N GLY A 64 -23.58 35.44 -25.42
CA GLY A 64 -23.60 34.82 -26.75
C GLY A 64 -23.84 33.31 -26.91
N VAL A 65 -25.09 32.93 -27.16
CA VAL A 65 -25.51 31.62 -27.70
C VAL A 65 -25.42 31.62 -29.23
N ALA A 66 -24.86 30.55 -29.80
CA ALA A 66 -25.30 30.02 -31.09
C ALA A 66 -25.36 28.49 -30.99
N ALA A 67 -26.54 27.95 -31.29
CA ALA A 67 -26.98 26.60 -31.03
C ALA A 67 -26.62 25.61 -32.14
N GLY A 68 -26.64 24.31 -31.83
CA GLY A 68 -26.99 23.28 -32.83
C GLY A 68 -26.25 21.94 -32.77
N ILE A 69 -26.71 21.06 -31.87
CA ILE A 69 -26.89 19.60 -32.00
C ILE A 69 -26.01 18.84 -33.02
N ALA A 70 -25.17 17.90 -32.55
CA ALA A 70 -25.24 16.49 -32.93
C ALA A 70 -24.18 15.63 -32.21
N ILE A 71 -24.62 14.44 -31.84
CA ILE A 71 -23.92 13.33 -31.21
C ILE A 71 -22.79 12.81 -32.12
N ALA A 72 -21.59 12.58 -31.57
CA ALA A 72 -20.75 11.39 -31.77
C ALA A 72 -19.27 11.69 -31.46
N ALA A 73 -18.59 10.68 -30.91
CA ALA A 73 -17.20 10.66 -30.52
C ALA A 73 -16.22 11.25 -31.56
N ALA A 74 -15.32 12.12 -31.09
CA ALA A 74 -14.01 12.31 -31.69
C ALA A 74 -13.05 12.86 -30.64
N ILE A 75 -12.29 11.94 -30.04
CA ILE A 75 -11.02 12.25 -29.39
C ILE A 75 -10.14 12.92 -30.45
N VAL A 76 -9.93 14.23 -30.34
CA VAL A 76 -8.85 14.91 -31.07
C VAL A 76 -8.05 15.68 -30.03
N ALA A 77 -7.01 15.00 -29.55
CA ALA A 77 -5.99 15.56 -28.68
C ALA A 77 -5.29 16.76 -29.33
N PRO A 78 -4.96 17.84 -28.59
CA PRO A 78 -3.81 18.64 -28.95
C PRO A 78 -2.55 17.90 -28.49
N LEU A 79 -2.03 17.04 -29.36
CA LEU A 79 -0.71 16.42 -29.24
C LEU A 79 0.36 17.49 -29.53
N VAL A 80 0.64 18.37 -28.56
CA VAL A 80 1.78 19.29 -28.61
C VAL A 80 2.46 19.28 -27.25
N LEU A 81 3.13 18.17 -26.94
CA LEU A 81 4.27 18.00 -26.01
C LEU A 81 4.49 16.48 -25.82
N ARG A 82 4.70 15.72 -26.90
CA ARG A 82 5.14 14.33 -26.76
C ARG A 82 6.66 14.34 -26.61
N GLY A 83 7.12 14.52 -25.37
CA GLY A 83 8.45 14.06 -24.99
C GLY A 83 8.56 12.54 -25.24
N PRO A 84 9.77 11.95 -25.09
CA PRO A 84 9.93 10.50 -25.13
C PRO A 84 8.83 9.83 -24.29
N GLU A 85 8.16 8.82 -24.86
CA GLU A 85 7.17 8.08 -24.09
C GLU A 85 7.88 7.43 -22.90
N PRO A 86 7.48 7.73 -21.65
CA PRO A 86 8.17 7.19 -20.49
C PRO A 86 8.08 5.67 -20.51
N THR A 87 9.21 5.01 -20.32
CA THR A 87 9.22 3.54 -20.20
C THR A 87 8.50 3.16 -18.92
N VAL A 88 7.66 2.11 -18.98
CA VAL A 88 6.90 1.58 -17.83
C VAL A 88 7.31 0.15 -17.55
N GLU A 89 7.59 -0.18 -16.30
CA GLU A 89 7.93 -1.52 -15.81
C GLU A 89 7.04 -1.90 -14.63
N ALA A 90 6.68 -3.18 -14.51
CA ALA A 90 5.84 -3.66 -13.42
C ALA A 90 6.67 -4.43 -12.38
N LEU A 91 6.60 -4.02 -11.12
CA LEU A 91 7.19 -4.74 -9.98
C LEU A 91 6.09 -5.37 -9.12
N GLN A 92 6.38 -6.57 -8.63
CA GLN A 92 5.50 -7.25 -7.69
C GLN A 92 5.78 -6.78 -6.24
N PRO A 93 4.74 -6.63 -5.40
CA PRO A 93 4.94 -6.42 -3.98
C PRO A 93 5.63 -7.65 -3.35
N PRO A 94 6.30 -7.50 -2.19
CA PRO A 94 6.79 -8.65 -1.46
C PRO A 94 5.61 -9.53 -1.04
N MET A 95 5.40 -10.65 -1.73
CA MET A 95 4.42 -11.65 -1.33
C MET A 95 4.97 -12.35 -0.07
N GLY A 96 4.17 -12.49 1.00
CA GLY A 96 4.59 -13.12 2.25
C GLY A 96 4.88 -14.62 2.19
N GLU A 97 5.20 -15.15 1.01
CA GLU A 97 5.65 -16.53 0.79
C GLU A 97 7.15 -16.73 1.09
N GLY A 98 7.83 -15.71 1.62
CA GLY A 98 9.22 -15.78 2.07
C GLY A 98 9.41 -15.18 3.46
N LEU A 99 9.39 -16.03 4.49
CA LEU A 99 9.80 -15.71 5.86
C LEU A 99 9.18 -14.42 6.47
N ALA A 100 7.94 -14.06 6.12
CA ALA A 100 7.18 -12.97 6.76
C ALA A 100 6.72 -13.28 8.20
N SER A 101 7.47 -14.13 8.92
CA SER A 101 7.38 -14.31 10.37
C SER A 101 8.77 -14.29 11.05
N GLY A 102 9.84 -14.04 10.29
CA GLY A 102 11.17 -13.81 10.83
C GLY A 102 11.40 -12.33 11.07
N SER A 103 11.87 -11.95 12.25
CA SER A 103 12.38 -10.60 12.50
C SER A 103 13.41 -10.26 11.43
N CYS A 104 13.16 -9.20 10.64
CA CYS A 104 14.12 -8.73 9.66
C CYS A 104 15.44 -8.39 10.37
N LEU A 105 16.55 -8.88 9.82
CA LEU A 105 17.89 -8.48 10.26
C LEU A 105 18.02 -6.96 10.12
N ALA A 106 18.86 -6.33 10.94
CA ALA A 106 19.15 -4.90 10.81
C ALA A 106 19.61 -4.59 9.38
N LEU A 107 19.02 -3.55 8.78
CA LEU A 107 19.39 -3.09 7.45
C LEU A 107 20.83 -2.56 7.46
N VAL A 108 21.66 -3.11 6.59
CA VAL A 108 23.05 -2.67 6.38
C VAL A 108 23.28 -2.32 4.91
N PRO A 109 24.22 -1.41 4.59
CA PRO A 109 24.47 -0.97 3.20
C PRO A 109 24.76 -2.13 2.24
N ALA A 110 25.44 -3.18 2.70
CA ALA A 110 25.73 -4.37 1.89
C ALA A 110 24.46 -5.09 1.39
N THR A 111 23.36 -5.04 2.15
CA THR A 111 22.06 -5.63 1.75
C THR A 111 21.40 -4.80 0.65
N VAL A 112 21.55 -3.48 0.71
CA VAL A 112 21.05 -2.56 -0.32
C VAL A 112 21.90 -2.65 -1.59
N ALA A 113 23.23 -2.78 -1.46
CA ALA A 113 24.12 -2.97 -2.60
C ALA A 113 23.91 -4.31 -3.33
N ALA A 114 23.29 -5.29 -2.68
CA ALA A 114 22.95 -6.58 -3.28
C ALA A 114 21.63 -6.57 -4.09
N GLN A 115 20.90 -5.45 -4.12
CA GLN A 115 19.70 -5.33 -4.92
C GLN A 115 20.06 -5.26 -6.42
N GLU A 116 19.24 -5.87 -7.27
CA GLU A 116 19.43 -5.82 -8.72
C GLU A 116 19.01 -4.46 -9.27
N GLN A 117 17.95 -3.89 -8.70
CA GLN A 117 17.45 -2.55 -8.98
C GLN A 117 17.34 -1.77 -7.66
N ALA A 118 17.86 -0.54 -7.64
CA ALA A 118 17.76 0.36 -6.50
C ALA A 118 17.54 1.79 -7.00
N PHE A 119 16.45 2.43 -6.57
CA PHE A 119 16.05 3.73 -7.09
C PHE A 119 15.23 4.53 -6.06
N ALA A 120 15.26 5.86 -6.19
CA ALA A 120 14.32 6.76 -5.52
C ALA A 120 13.15 7.05 -6.48
N ALA A 121 11.94 7.08 -5.95
CA ALA A 121 10.75 7.41 -6.72
C ALA A 121 9.74 8.22 -5.91
N THR A 122 8.91 8.99 -6.61
CA THR A 122 7.75 9.69 -6.03
C THR A 122 6.47 8.99 -6.43
N VAL A 123 5.56 8.82 -5.48
CA VAL A 123 4.29 8.15 -5.70
C VAL A 123 3.33 9.06 -6.46
N LEU A 124 2.90 8.63 -7.65
CA LEU A 124 1.85 9.28 -8.43
C LEU A 124 0.46 8.83 -7.96
N PRO A 125 -0.62 9.56 -8.32
CA PRO A 125 -1.98 9.18 -7.98
C PRO A 125 -2.29 7.75 -8.45
N THR A 126 -2.88 6.95 -7.57
CA THR A 126 -3.24 5.55 -7.83
C THR A 126 -4.27 5.44 -8.95
N GLN A 127 -4.15 4.39 -9.76
CA GLN A 127 -5.18 3.98 -10.71
C GLN A 127 -5.67 2.58 -10.33
N GLY A 128 -6.86 2.50 -9.75
CA GLY A 128 -7.40 1.23 -9.22
C GLY A 128 -6.51 0.68 -8.11
N ASP A 129 -6.10 -0.59 -8.25
CA ASP A 129 -5.30 -1.32 -7.25
C ASP A 129 -3.79 -1.24 -7.53
N THR A 130 -3.37 -0.40 -8.48
CA THR A 130 -1.95 -0.22 -8.86
C THR A 130 -1.47 1.18 -8.49
N VAL A 131 -0.35 1.22 -7.77
CA VAL A 131 0.39 2.45 -7.50
C VAL A 131 1.39 2.68 -8.61
N MET A 132 1.45 3.90 -9.11
CA MET A 132 2.46 4.32 -10.07
C MET A 132 3.57 5.09 -9.34
N LEU A 133 4.81 4.70 -9.56
CA LEU A 133 6.01 5.33 -9.02
C LEU A 133 6.75 6.03 -10.16
N GLU A 134 7.04 7.32 -10.02
CA GLU A 134 7.88 8.07 -10.95
C GLU A 134 9.32 8.07 -10.44
N VAL A 135 10.24 7.49 -11.21
CA VAL A 135 11.64 7.34 -10.80
C VAL A 135 12.35 8.69 -10.89
N THR A 136 12.86 9.16 -9.75
CA THR A 136 13.58 10.44 -9.64
C THR A 136 15.08 10.27 -9.65
N GLU A 137 15.59 9.14 -9.14
CA GLU A 137 17.02 8.84 -9.08
C GLU A 137 17.25 7.33 -9.19
N ARG A 138 18.31 6.92 -9.88
CA ARG A 138 18.70 5.51 -10.06
C ARG A 138 20.05 5.29 -9.41
N PHE A 139 20.10 4.39 -8.43
CA PHE A 139 21.34 4.01 -7.76
C PHE A 139 21.97 2.76 -8.40
N ALA A 140 21.14 1.77 -8.75
CA ALA A 140 21.59 0.53 -9.38
C ALA A 140 20.54 -0.07 -10.32
N GLY A 141 21.02 -0.84 -11.30
CA GLY A 141 20.19 -1.52 -12.28
C GLY A 141 19.71 -0.61 -13.42
N ASP A 142 19.12 -1.23 -14.43
CA ASP A 142 18.32 -0.53 -15.43
C ASP A 142 16.88 -0.48 -14.90
N VAL A 143 16.33 0.73 -14.78
CA VAL A 143 15.00 0.97 -14.21
C VAL A 143 14.25 1.90 -15.14
N ALA A 144 13.03 1.50 -15.52
CA ALA A 144 12.13 2.33 -16.31
C ALA A 144 11.87 3.70 -15.66
N ASP A 145 11.38 4.68 -16.45
CA ASP A 145 11.06 6.01 -15.91
C ASP A 145 9.84 5.98 -14.97
N ARG A 146 8.97 4.99 -15.16
CA ARG A 146 7.81 4.72 -14.32
C ARG A 146 7.74 3.26 -13.94
N VAL A 147 7.38 3.02 -12.70
CA VAL A 147 7.23 1.68 -12.14
C VAL A 147 5.82 1.50 -11.61
N GLU A 148 5.14 0.49 -12.09
CA GLU A 148 3.82 0.07 -11.61
C GLU A 148 3.98 -0.99 -10.52
N VAL A 149 3.34 -0.77 -9.38
CA VAL A 149 3.36 -1.70 -8.25
C VAL A 149 1.92 -2.05 -7.89
N ALA A 150 1.55 -3.31 -8.10
CA ALA A 150 0.27 -3.83 -7.63
C ALA A 150 0.26 -3.77 -6.09
N GLN A 151 -0.69 -3.04 -5.51
CA GLN A 151 -0.91 -3.09 -4.07
C GLN A 151 -1.78 -4.32 -3.79
N GLY A 152 -1.34 -5.21 -2.90
CA GLY A 152 -2.23 -6.25 -2.38
C GLY A 152 -3.40 -5.58 -1.65
N ASP A 153 -4.58 -6.21 -1.67
CA ASP A 153 -5.72 -5.75 -0.90
C ASP A 153 -5.28 -5.50 0.55
N ALA A 154 -5.74 -4.42 1.20
CA ALA A 154 -5.38 -4.10 2.59
C ALA A 154 -5.69 -5.24 3.60
N MET A 155 -6.47 -6.24 3.17
CA MET A 155 -6.81 -7.45 3.91
C MET A 155 -5.81 -8.61 3.73
N THR A 156 -4.99 -8.58 2.68
CA THR A 156 -3.93 -9.56 2.35
C THR A 156 -2.55 -8.94 2.30
N ALA A 157 -2.44 -7.61 2.44
CA ALA A 157 -1.20 -6.90 2.63
C ALA A 157 -0.56 -7.37 3.94
N ASP A 158 0.32 -8.36 3.84
CA ASP A 158 1.19 -8.74 4.92
C ASP A 158 1.88 -7.47 5.43
N SER A 159 2.01 -7.36 6.75
CA SER A 159 2.57 -6.20 7.45
C SER A 159 4.04 -5.89 7.08
N SER A 160 4.57 -6.54 6.04
CA SER A 160 5.86 -6.31 5.38
C SER A 160 5.76 -5.41 4.13
N GLY A 161 4.55 -5.13 3.63
CA GLY A 161 4.33 -4.19 2.53
C GLY A 161 4.41 -2.74 3.00
N VAL A 162 5.22 -1.91 2.33
CA VAL A 162 5.30 -0.47 2.62
C VAL A 162 4.04 0.21 2.06
N PRO A 163 3.24 0.92 2.89
CA PRO A 163 2.13 1.71 2.37
C PRO A 163 2.67 2.89 1.57
N PHE A 164 2.39 2.92 0.28
CA PHE A 164 2.76 4.05 -0.58
C PHE A 164 1.73 5.17 -0.48
N GLU A 165 2.15 6.32 0.02
CA GLU A 165 1.32 7.52 0.10
C GLU A 165 1.53 8.41 -1.12
N VAL A 166 0.43 8.81 -1.77
CA VAL A 166 0.47 9.66 -2.96
C VAL A 166 1.20 10.98 -2.68
N GLY A 167 2.15 11.32 -3.54
CA GLY A 167 2.96 12.54 -3.45
C GLY A 167 4.15 12.45 -2.50
N GLN A 168 4.37 11.32 -1.82
CA GLN A 168 5.57 11.10 -1.01
C GLN A 168 6.68 10.44 -1.83
N SER A 169 7.92 10.64 -1.40
CA SER A 169 9.12 10.04 -1.99
C SER A 169 9.52 8.78 -1.20
N TYR A 170 9.95 7.75 -1.93
CA TYR A 170 10.33 6.45 -1.40
C TYR A 170 11.65 6.00 -2.02
N LEU A 171 12.44 5.27 -1.23
CA LEU A 171 13.57 4.49 -1.70
C LEU A 171 13.10 3.06 -1.89
N VAL A 172 13.37 2.49 -3.05
CA VAL A 172 12.90 1.17 -3.47
C VAL A 172 14.09 0.30 -3.84
N GLY A 173 14.10 -0.93 -3.36
CA GLY A 173 15.03 -1.97 -3.78
C GLY A 173 14.26 -3.18 -4.26
N ALA A 174 14.71 -3.77 -5.36
CA ALA A 174 14.08 -4.94 -5.94
C ALA A 174 15.10 -6.00 -6.38
N VAL A 175 14.66 -7.25 -6.30
CA VAL A 175 15.38 -8.43 -6.79
C VAL A 175 14.40 -9.30 -7.54
N ALA A 176 14.77 -9.77 -8.73
CA ALA A 176 13.95 -10.63 -9.58
C ALA A 176 12.53 -10.06 -9.85
N GLY A 177 12.42 -8.75 -10.06
CA GLY A 177 11.15 -8.05 -10.32
C GLY A 177 10.24 -7.88 -9.10
N THR A 178 10.68 -8.30 -7.91
CA THR A 178 9.91 -8.18 -6.67
C THR A 178 10.54 -7.14 -5.75
N ILE A 179 9.72 -6.26 -5.19
CA ILE A 179 10.15 -5.27 -4.20
C ILE A 179 10.61 -5.99 -2.93
N THR A 180 11.81 -5.66 -2.48
CA THR A 180 12.39 -6.20 -1.25
C THR A 180 11.84 -5.43 -0.04
N GLY A 181 11.19 -6.15 0.88
CA GLY A 181 10.73 -5.64 2.16
C GLY A 181 11.85 -5.48 3.20
N CYS A 182 11.53 -5.63 4.48
CA CYS A 182 12.51 -5.60 5.57
C CYS A 182 13.32 -4.28 5.73
N GLY A 183 12.72 -3.15 5.34
CA GLY A 183 13.33 -1.83 5.46
C GLY A 183 14.27 -1.46 4.31
N VAL A 184 14.52 -2.36 3.34
CA VAL A 184 15.22 -2.00 2.09
C VAL A 184 14.38 -0.99 1.32
N THR A 185 13.09 -1.29 1.16
CA THR A 185 12.11 -0.35 0.61
C THR A 185 11.43 0.42 1.74
N GLY A 186 11.27 1.73 1.59
CA GLY A 186 10.68 2.59 2.61
C GLY A 186 10.54 4.04 2.18
N ALA A 187 9.87 4.85 3.00
CA ALA A 187 9.81 6.30 2.79
C ALA A 187 11.23 6.87 2.76
N ASP A 188 11.41 7.93 1.97
CA ASP A 188 12.71 8.56 1.73
C ASP A 188 13.16 9.41 2.94
N SER A 189 13.43 8.74 4.05
CA SER A 189 13.92 9.33 5.29
C SER A 189 15.44 9.52 5.26
N ALA A 190 15.94 10.45 6.07
CA ALA A 190 17.38 10.72 6.15
C ALA A 190 18.19 9.48 6.56
N GLU A 191 17.62 8.62 7.41
CA GLU A 191 18.27 7.39 7.87
C GLU A 191 18.41 6.36 6.74
N LEU A 192 17.34 6.14 5.96
CA LEU A 192 17.36 5.19 4.85
C LEU A 192 18.22 5.71 3.69
N ARG A 193 18.14 7.02 3.39
CA ARG A 193 19.01 7.70 2.42
C ARG A 193 20.47 7.47 2.74
N ALA A 194 20.87 7.67 4.00
CA ALA A 194 22.27 7.48 4.39
C ALA A 194 22.77 6.04 4.17
N VAL A 195 21.89 5.03 4.30
CA VAL A 195 22.22 3.64 3.98
C VAL A 195 22.39 3.45 2.47
N TYR A 196 21.51 4.03 1.66
CA TYR A 196 21.60 4.00 0.19
C TYR A 196 22.86 4.71 -0.31
N ASP A 197 23.16 5.91 0.19
CA ASP A 197 24.36 6.67 -0.15
C ASP A 197 25.65 5.91 0.24
N ALA A 198 25.63 5.20 1.38
CA ALA A 198 26.73 4.35 1.80
C ALA A 198 26.85 3.05 0.97
N ALA A 199 25.74 2.55 0.43
CA ALA A 199 25.71 1.36 -0.41
C ALA A 199 26.20 1.66 -1.84
N PHE A 200 25.88 2.85 -2.34
CA PHE A 200 26.21 3.31 -3.68
C PHE A 200 26.99 4.63 -3.62
N PRO A 201 28.24 4.61 -3.11
CA PRO A 201 29.10 5.78 -3.16
C PRO A 201 29.44 6.07 -4.63
N GLY A 202 28.87 7.15 -5.16
CA GLY A 202 29.18 7.68 -6.49
C GLY A 202 30.62 8.15 -6.63
#